data_AF-A0A0D2FZM5-F1
#
_entry.id   AF-A0A0D2FZM5-F1
#
_cell.length_a   1.000
_cell.length_b   1.000
_cell.length_c   1.000
_cell.angle_alpha   90.00
_cell.angle_beta   90.00
_cell.angle_gamma   90.00
#
_symmetry.space_group_name_H-M   'P 1'
#
loop_
_entity.id
_entity.type
_entity.pdbx_description
1 polymer ?
#
loop_
_entity_poly.entity_id
_entity_poly.type
_entity_poly.pdbx_seq_one_letter_code
_entity_poly.pdbx_strand_id
1 'polypeptide(L)'
;MDGIAVAKVLGLTSSGIFAGYTWALSHAAVPAILFAPEEIQAKQWRHQYLMGFYISRPMCIVNGLSFGYLAYQATESSFLRALYILAAVMNASGVPYALTFLRRTNGALSRKANRLAGPGPKNGQIMALVYAFNEQRSIERDQRMRTAEAIERWSWHNYVRTWVLVLGTVVGAVAVALDGK
;
A
#
# COMPACT_ATOMS: atom_id res chain seq x y z
N MET A 1 -7.50 14.90 -25.75
CA MET A 1 -6.50 15.15 -24.68
C MET A 1 -5.19 14.58 -25.17
N ASP A 2 -4.09 15.33 -25.09
CA ASP A 2 -2.77 14.75 -25.38
C ASP A 2 -2.40 13.70 -24.30
N GLY A 3 -1.49 12.78 -24.63
CA GLY A 3 -1.09 11.72 -23.72
C GLY A 3 -0.41 12.21 -22.43
N ILE A 4 0.21 13.39 -22.45
CA ILE A 4 0.87 14.01 -21.30
C ILE A 4 -0.19 14.46 -20.28
N ALA A 5 -1.23 15.17 -20.72
CA ALA A 5 -2.34 15.61 -19.89
C ALA A 5 -3.06 14.42 -19.23
N VAL A 6 -3.29 13.34 -19.98
CA VAL A 6 -3.88 12.10 -19.43
C VAL A 6 -2.97 11.49 -18.36
N ALA A 7 -1.66 11.39 -18.62
CA ALA A 7 -0.72 10.86 -17.64
C ALA A 7 -0.61 11.73 -16.38
N LYS A 8 -0.64 13.06 -16.50
CA LYS A 8 -0.67 13.99 -15.36
C LYS A 8 -1.87 13.73 -14.45
N VAL A 9 -3.07 13.64 -15.05
CA VAL A 9 -4.32 13.40 -14.29
C VAL A 9 -4.31 12.01 -13.65
N LEU A 10 -3.94 10.96 -14.40
CA LEU A 10 -3.91 9.59 -13.88
C LEU A 10 -2.88 9.44 -12.75
N GLY A 11 -1.67 9.96 -12.93
CA GLY A 11 -0.61 9.89 -11.93
C GLY A 11 -0.99 10.60 -10.63
N LEU A 12 -1.52 11.83 -10.70
CA LEU A 12 -1.92 12.56 -9.49
C LEU A 12 -3.12 11.92 -8.79
N THR A 13 -4.13 11.51 -9.56
CA THR A 13 -5.35 10.92 -8.98
C THR A 13 -5.05 9.58 -8.31
N SER A 14 -4.33 8.69 -9.00
CA SER A 14 -4.04 7.35 -8.46
C SER A 14 -3.03 7.37 -7.30
N SER A 15 -2.09 8.32 -7.25
CA SER A 15 -1.17 8.48 -6.12
C SER A 15 -1.88 9.06 -4.90
N GLY A 16 -2.72 10.08 -5.11
CA GLY A 16 -3.58 10.63 -4.05
C GLY A 16 -4.52 9.60 -3.45
N ILE A 17 -5.21 8.80 -4.27
CA ILE A 17 -6.08 7.70 -3.78
C ILE A 17 -5.28 6.71 -2.93
N PHE A 18 -4.10 6.29 -3.41
CA PHE A 18 -3.32 5.29 -2.70
C PHE A 18 -2.77 5.83 -1.36
N ALA A 19 -2.21 7.03 -1.36
CA ALA A 19 -1.74 7.70 -0.15
C ALA A 19 -2.88 7.93 0.85
N GLY A 20 -4.04 8.40 0.37
CA GLY A 20 -5.22 8.62 1.20
C GLY A 20 -5.76 7.33 1.82
N TYR A 21 -5.81 6.24 1.05
CA TYR A 21 -6.23 4.94 1.57
C TYR A 21 -5.30 4.43 2.66
N THR A 22 -3.97 4.48 2.46
CA THR A 22 -3.03 4.00 3.48
C THR A 22 -3.04 4.88 4.73
N TRP A 23 -3.28 6.19 4.58
CA TRP A 23 -3.47 7.10 5.71
C TRP A 23 -4.72 6.73 6.52
N ALA A 24 -5.86 6.59 5.85
CA ALA A 24 -7.14 6.23 6.48
C ALA A 24 -7.07 4.85 7.15
N LEU A 25 -6.34 3.91 6.57
CA LEU A 25 -6.10 2.60 7.15
C LEU A 25 -5.44 2.73 8.54
N SER A 26 -4.35 3.49 8.66
CA SER A 26 -3.60 3.60 9.91
C SER A 26 -4.30 4.47 10.96
N HIS A 27 -5.04 5.51 10.56
CA HIS A 27 -5.59 6.51 11.50
C HIS A 27 -7.08 6.38 11.78
N ALA A 28 -7.85 5.77 10.89
CA ALA A 28 -9.29 5.58 11.08
C ALA A 28 -9.61 4.10 11.27
N ALA A 29 -9.17 3.24 10.35
CA ALA A 29 -9.56 1.83 10.38
C ALA A 29 -8.89 1.07 11.53
N VAL A 30 -7.57 1.20 11.73
CA VAL A 30 -6.86 0.44 12.77
C VAL A 30 -7.36 0.75 14.19
N PRO A 31 -7.55 2.01 14.61
CA PRO A 31 -8.10 2.29 15.93
C PRO A 31 -9.47 1.65 16.16
N ALA A 32 -10.36 1.69 15.15
CA ALA A 32 -11.66 1.04 15.21
C ALA A 32 -11.55 -0.49 15.30
N ILE A 33 -10.58 -1.08 14.58
CA ILE A 33 -10.29 -2.52 14.66
C ILE A 33 -9.87 -2.87 16.09
N LEU A 34 -8.88 -2.17 16.65
CA LEU A 34 -8.31 -2.47 17.97
C LEU A 34 -9.31 -2.35 19.12
N PHE A 35 -10.38 -1.57 18.93
CA PHE A 35 -11.46 -1.45 19.91
C PHE A 35 -12.34 -2.71 20.02
N ALA A 36 -12.35 -3.57 18.99
CA ALA A 36 -13.21 -4.75 18.94
C ALA A 36 -12.61 -5.96 19.70
N PRO A 37 -13.43 -6.98 20.04
CA PRO A 37 -12.93 -8.27 20.55
C PRO A 37 -12.00 -8.96 19.54
N GLU A 38 -11.09 -9.80 20.02
CA GLU A 38 -9.99 -10.37 19.22
C GLU A 38 -10.44 -11.08 17.92
N GLU A 39 -11.53 -11.83 17.97
CA GLU A 39 -12.09 -12.48 16.79
C GLU A 39 -12.52 -11.46 15.73
N ILE A 40 -13.18 -10.40 16.17
CA ILE A 40 -13.65 -9.30 15.31
C ILE A 40 -12.46 -8.50 14.78
N GLN A 41 -11.42 -8.28 15.59
CA GLN A 41 -10.17 -7.66 15.14
C GLN A 41 -9.60 -8.42 13.93
N ALA A 42 -9.47 -9.74 14.05
CA ALA A 42 -8.91 -10.59 13.01
C ALA A 42 -9.78 -10.58 11.74
N LYS A 43 -11.11 -10.58 11.90
CA LYS A 43 -12.07 -10.49 10.79
C LYS A 43 -11.99 -9.15 10.06
N GLN A 44 -11.99 -8.04 10.79
CA GLN A 44 -11.94 -6.68 10.23
C GLN A 44 -10.58 -6.38 9.61
N TRP A 45 -9.48 -6.80 10.25
CA TRP A 45 -8.15 -6.72 9.67
C TRP A 45 -8.09 -7.42 8.31
N ARG A 46 -8.60 -8.66 8.20
CA ARG A 46 -8.61 -9.40 6.93
C ARG A 46 -9.36 -8.62 5.85
N HIS A 47 -10.52 -8.07 6.19
CA HIS A 47 -11.30 -7.27 5.26
C HIS A 47 -10.51 -6.07 4.74
N GLN A 48 -9.95 -5.26 5.65
CA GLN A 48 -9.15 -4.08 5.29
C GLN A 48 -7.87 -4.44 4.52
N TYR A 49 -7.24 -5.57 4.87
CA TYR A 49 -6.06 -6.06 4.17
C TYR A 49 -6.38 -6.45 2.72
N LEU A 50 -7.49 -7.16 2.49
CA LEU A 50 -7.93 -7.52 1.14
C LEU A 50 -8.32 -6.28 0.32
N MET A 51 -9.05 -5.33 0.91
CA MET A 51 -9.37 -4.06 0.24
C MET A 51 -8.09 -3.33 -0.16
N GLY A 52 -7.12 -3.24 0.75
CA GLY A 52 -5.83 -2.62 0.47
C GLY A 52 -5.04 -3.36 -0.61
N PHE A 53 -5.09 -4.69 -0.65
CA PHE A 53 -4.46 -5.47 -1.71
C PHE A 53 -5.05 -5.18 -3.09
N TYR A 54 -6.38 -5.06 -3.20
CA TYR A 54 -7.06 -4.79 -4.47
C TYR A 54 -6.93 -3.33 -4.93
N ILE A 55 -6.81 -2.38 -3.99
CA ILE A 55 -6.60 -0.96 -4.32
C ILE A 55 -5.13 -0.70 -4.67
N SER A 56 -4.19 -1.15 -3.84
CA SER A 56 -2.77 -0.78 -3.98
C SER A 56 -2.14 -1.23 -5.29
N ARG A 57 -2.43 -2.45 -5.76
CA ARG A 57 -1.80 -3.01 -6.96
C ARG A 57 -2.10 -2.20 -8.25
N PRO A 58 -3.37 -1.94 -8.62
CA PRO A 58 -3.65 -1.12 -9.78
C PRO A 58 -3.13 0.31 -9.60
N MET A 59 -3.23 0.90 -8.39
CA MET A 59 -2.69 2.25 -8.16
C MET A 59 -1.17 2.31 -8.34
N CYS A 60 -0.41 1.33 -7.85
CA CYS A 60 1.04 1.26 -8.08
C CYS A 60 1.39 1.19 -9.58
N ILE A 61 0.65 0.40 -10.36
CA ILE A 61 0.87 0.26 -11.80
C ILE A 61 0.55 1.57 -12.52
N VAL A 62 -0.63 2.14 -12.28
CA VAL A 62 -1.06 3.39 -12.92
C VAL A 62 -0.11 4.53 -12.56
N ASN A 63 0.29 4.67 -11.29
CA ASN A 63 1.24 5.67 -10.85
C ASN A 63 2.61 5.51 -11.51
N GLY A 64 3.17 4.30 -11.46
CA GLY A 64 4.49 4.01 -12.00
C GLY A 64 4.56 4.27 -13.50
N LEU A 65 3.55 3.83 -14.26
CA LEU A 65 3.46 4.05 -15.69
C LEU A 65 3.24 5.52 -16.04
N SER A 66 2.36 6.22 -15.31
CA SER A 66 2.03 7.63 -15.59
C SER A 66 3.23 8.55 -15.35
N PHE A 67 3.84 8.48 -14.17
CA PHE A 67 5.02 9.30 -13.87
C PHE A 67 6.27 8.83 -14.62
N GLY A 68 6.40 7.53 -14.89
CA GLY A 68 7.48 7.01 -15.74
C GLY A 68 7.38 7.52 -17.18
N TYR A 69 6.18 7.55 -17.74
CA TYR A 69 5.93 8.15 -19.06
C TYR A 69 6.23 9.66 -19.06
N LEU A 70 5.79 10.40 -18.04
CA LEU A 70 6.11 11.83 -17.94
C LEU A 70 7.62 12.10 -17.80
N ALA A 71 8.34 11.25 -17.06
CA ALA A 71 9.79 11.30 -17.00
C ALA A 71 10.45 11.07 -18.36
N TYR A 72 9.93 10.11 -19.14
CA TYR A 72 10.43 9.84 -20.49
C TYR A 72 10.23 11.04 -21.43
N GLN A 73 9.10 11.74 -21.31
CA GLN A 73 8.78 12.91 -22.12
C GLN A 73 9.54 14.18 -21.71
N ALA A 74 10.05 14.26 -20.47
CA ALA A 74 10.80 15.42 -19.97
C ALA A 74 12.26 15.43 -20.47
N THR A 75 12.48 15.54 -21.79
CA THR A 75 13.82 15.49 -22.42
C THR A 75 14.65 16.74 -22.16
N GLU A 76 14.00 17.91 -22.14
CA GLU A 76 14.67 19.22 -22.08
C GLU A 76 15.12 19.61 -20.67
N SER A 77 14.54 19.01 -19.63
CA SER A 77 14.82 19.36 -18.23
C SER A 77 15.18 18.13 -17.40
N SER A 78 16.48 18.03 -17.07
CA SER A 78 17.00 16.97 -16.20
C SER A 78 16.38 17.01 -14.80
N PHE A 79 16.05 18.20 -14.29
CA PHE A 79 15.38 18.39 -13.01
C PHE A 79 13.93 17.89 -13.04
N LEU A 80 13.13 18.28 -14.04
CA LEU A 80 11.74 17.78 -14.18
C LEU A 80 11.71 16.26 -14.34
N ARG A 81 12.60 15.72 -15.18
CA ARG A 81 12.75 14.27 -15.34
C ARG A 81 13.07 13.58 -14.02
N ALA A 82 13.99 14.13 -13.22
CA ALA A 82 14.33 13.57 -11.91
C ALA A 82 13.13 13.58 -10.94
N LEU A 83 12.34 14.65 -10.92
CA LEU A 83 11.13 14.71 -10.08
C LEU A 83 10.10 13.66 -10.50
N TYR A 84 9.84 13.49 -11.81
CA TYR A 84 8.92 12.47 -12.29
C TYR A 84 9.43 11.05 -12.01
N ILE A 85 10.74 10.78 -12.16
CA ILE A 85 11.34 9.49 -11.77
C ILE A 85 11.13 9.24 -10.27
N LEU A 86 11.41 10.24 -9.44
CA LEU A 86 11.25 10.12 -7.99
C LEU A 86 9.79 9.84 -7.61
N ALA A 87 8.84 10.55 -8.21
CA ALA A 87 7.40 10.30 -8.02
C ALA A 87 7.00 8.89 -8.47
N ALA A 88 7.51 8.41 -9.60
CA ALA A 88 7.24 7.07 -10.10
C ALA A 88 7.75 5.99 -9.14
N VAL A 89 9.01 6.11 -8.70
CA VAL A 89 9.67 5.15 -7.80
C VAL A 89 8.98 5.13 -6.44
N MET A 90 8.72 6.29 -5.83
CA MET A 90 8.10 6.37 -4.50
C MET A 90 6.70 5.75 -4.50
N ASN A 91 5.88 6.04 -5.50
CA ASN A 91 4.51 5.49 -5.57
C ASN A 91 4.49 4.01 -5.98
N ALA A 92 5.39 3.56 -6.87
CA ALA A 92 5.50 2.16 -7.26
C ALA A 92 6.09 1.29 -6.12
N SER A 93 6.84 1.88 -5.19
CA SER A 93 7.50 1.18 -4.07
C SER A 93 6.54 0.47 -3.11
N GLY A 94 5.23 0.78 -3.16
CA GLY A 94 4.23 0.23 -2.24
C GLY A 94 4.14 -1.30 -2.24
N VAL A 95 4.37 -1.95 -3.39
CA VAL A 95 4.38 -3.42 -3.53
C VAL A 95 5.70 -4.00 -3.01
N PRO A 96 6.89 -3.56 -3.48
CA PRO A 96 8.17 -3.98 -2.89
C PRO A 96 8.21 -3.83 -1.37
N TYR A 97 7.76 -2.69 -0.83
CA TYR A 97 7.68 -2.45 0.61
C TYR A 97 6.82 -3.49 1.33
N ALA A 98 5.67 -3.84 0.75
CA ALA A 98 4.78 -4.84 1.34
C ALA A 98 5.39 -6.25 1.33
N LEU A 99 6.11 -6.59 0.26
CA LEU A 99 6.78 -7.89 0.12
C LEU A 99 8.04 -8.02 0.99
N THR A 100 8.62 -6.91 1.46
CA THR A 100 9.81 -6.93 2.32
C THR A 100 9.45 -6.77 3.79
N PHE A 101 8.81 -5.65 4.16
CA PHE A 101 8.63 -5.26 5.56
C PHE A 101 7.32 -5.80 6.16
N LEU A 102 6.23 -5.77 5.40
CA LEU A 102 4.91 -6.23 5.88
C LEU A 102 4.73 -7.74 5.77
N ARG A 103 5.49 -8.42 4.90
CA ARG A 103 5.33 -9.84 4.56
C ARG A 103 5.11 -10.75 5.76
N ARG A 104 6.02 -10.71 6.73
CA ARG A 104 5.99 -11.57 7.92
C ARG A 104 4.78 -11.27 8.82
N THR A 105 4.43 -9.98 8.93
CA THR A 105 3.29 -9.53 9.74
C THR A 105 1.96 -9.89 9.07
N ASN A 106 1.85 -9.72 7.75
CA ASN A 106 0.68 -10.14 6.97
C ASN A 106 0.48 -11.65 7.02
N GLY A 107 1.57 -12.43 6.93
CA GLY A 107 1.52 -13.89 7.09
C GLY A 107 1.00 -14.29 8.47
N ALA A 108 1.56 -13.71 9.54
CA ALA A 108 1.11 -13.97 10.91
C ALA A 108 -0.36 -13.60 11.11
N LEU A 109 -0.79 -12.42 10.64
CA LEU A 109 -2.19 -11.99 10.75
C LEU A 109 -3.13 -12.84 9.88
N SER A 110 -2.68 -13.34 8.73
CA SER A 110 -3.46 -14.27 7.90
C SER A 110 -3.71 -15.58 8.64
N ARG A 111 -2.71 -16.10 9.37
CA ARG A 111 -2.86 -17.27 10.24
C ARG A 111 -3.85 -17.02 11.38
N LYS A 112 -3.73 -15.87 12.06
CA LYS A 112 -4.66 -15.45 13.12
C LYS A 112 -6.09 -15.33 12.61
N ALA A 113 -6.28 -14.66 11.48
CA ALA A 113 -7.59 -14.52 10.83
C ALA A 113 -8.18 -15.87 10.43
N ASN A 114 -7.38 -16.80 9.91
CA ASN A 114 -7.83 -18.15 9.59
C ASN A 114 -8.29 -18.93 10.83
N ARG A 115 -7.53 -18.84 11.93
CA ARG A 115 -7.83 -19.53 13.20
C ARG A 115 -9.03 -18.94 13.93
N LEU A 116 -9.12 -17.61 13.99
CA LEU A 116 -10.12 -16.91 14.80
C LEU A 116 -11.41 -16.64 14.01
N ALA A 117 -11.30 -16.21 12.75
CA ALA A 117 -12.44 -15.75 11.95
C ALA A 117 -12.73 -16.67 10.74
N GLY A 118 -12.24 -17.91 10.77
CA GLY A 118 -12.35 -18.91 9.70
C GLY A 118 -11.57 -18.55 8.43
N PRO A 119 -11.67 -19.34 7.35
CA PRO A 119 -10.84 -19.17 6.15
C PRO A 119 -11.18 -17.91 5.33
N GLY A 120 -12.41 -17.42 5.41
CA GLY A 120 -12.84 -16.21 4.70
C GLY A 120 -13.14 -16.44 3.21
N PRO A 121 -13.15 -15.38 2.39
CA PRO A 121 -13.53 -15.48 0.98
C PRO A 121 -12.64 -16.46 0.20
N LYS A 122 -13.24 -17.18 -0.76
CA LYS A 122 -12.58 -18.22 -1.57
C LYS A 122 -11.80 -19.23 -0.71
N ASN A 123 -12.36 -19.63 0.43
CA ASN A 123 -11.76 -20.57 1.38
C ASN A 123 -10.32 -20.20 1.78
N GLY A 124 -10.02 -18.89 1.87
CA GLY A 124 -8.70 -18.41 2.27
C GLY A 124 -7.62 -18.51 1.18
N GLN A 125 -7.95 -18.97 -0.03
CA GLN A 125 -6.98 -19.18 -1.12
C GLN A 125 -6.64 -17.91 -1.91
N ILE A 126 -7.00 -16.73 -1.40
CA ILE A 126 -6.60 -15.47 -2.03
C ILE A 126 -5.09 -15.28 -1.85
N MET A 127 -4.38 -14.95 -2.94
CA MET A 127 -2.91 -14.75 -2.94
C MET A 127 -2.40 -13.90 -1.76
N ALA A 128 -3.10 -12.82 -1.44
CA ALA A 128 -2.78 -11.96 -0.31
C ALA A 128 -2.72 -12.70 1.05
N LEU A 129 -3.58 -13.69 1.26
CA LEU A 129 -3.65 -14.44 2.52
C LEU A 129 -2.68 -15.62 2.56
N VAL A 130 -2.27 -16.15 1.40
CA VAL A 130 -1.47 -17.39 1.34
C VAL A 130 0.03 -17.17 1.11
N TYR A 131 0.43 -16.07 0.44
CA TYR A 131 1.80 -15.90 -0.06
C TYR A 131 2.90 -15.93 1.03
N ALA A 132 2.55 -15.63 2.28
CA ALA A 132 3.46 -15.65 3.43
C ALA A 132 2.95 -16.53 4.59
N PHE A 133 1.89 -17.31 4.38
CA PHE A 133 1.15 -18.02 5.43
C PHE A 133 1.97 -19.14 6.08
N ASN A 134 2.75 -19.86 5.27
CA ASN A 134 3.58 -21.00 5.70
C ASN A 134 5.06 -20.64 5.89
N GLU A 135 5.41 -19.36 5.85
CA GLU A 135 6.80 -18.97 6.10
C GLU A 135 7.15 -19.12 7.57
N GLN A 136 8.32 -19.70 7.85
CA GLN A 136 8.83 -19.88 9.20
C GLN A 136 8.77 -18.58 10.03
N ARG A 137 9.19 -17.46 9.43
CA ARG A 137 9.16 -16.15 10.09
C ARG A 137 7.76 -15.62 10.38
N SER A 138 6.75 -16.03 9.61
CA SER A 138 5.34 -15.70 9.85
C SER A 138 4.75 -16.57 10.96
N ILE A 139 5.12 -17.85 11.00
CA ILE A 139 4.72 -18.79 12.05
C ILE A 139 5.28 -18.34 13.40
N GLU A 140 6.60 -18.07 13.47
CA GLU A 140 7.24 -17.56 14.69
C GLU A 140 6.60 -16.25 15.17
N ARG A 141 6.20 -15.38 14.25
CA ARG A 141 5.55 -14.11 14.59
C ARG A 141 4.11 -14.30 15.08
N ASP A 142 3.34 -15.22 14.49
CA ASP A 142 2.00 -15.57 15.00
C ASP A 142 2.08 -16.08 16.44
N GLN A 143 3.09 -16.88 16.77
CA GLN A 143 3.29 -17.42 18.12
C GLN A 143 3.75 -16.35 19.14
N ARG A 144 4.52 -15.35 18.71
CA ARG A 144 5.14 -14.35 19.61
C ARG A 144 4.29 -13.10 19.86
N MET A 145 3.28 -12.83 19.05
CA MET A 145 2.49 -11.58 19.14
C MET A 145 1.02 -11.88 19.36
N ARG A 146 0.38 -11.07 20.21
CA ARG A 146 -1.09 -11.02 20.27
C ARG A 146 -1.66 -10.44 18.98
N THR A 147 -2.94 -10.67 18.71
CA THR A 147 -3.59 -10.14 17.49
C THR A 147 -3.51 -8.63 17.42
N ALA A 148 -3.82 -7.94 18.53
CA ALA A 148 -3.71 -6.48 18.63
C ALA A 148 -2.29 -5.97 18.34
N GLU A 149 -1.26 -6.55 18.95
CA GLU A 149 0.15 -6.16 18.73
C GLU A 149 0.59 -6.36 17.27
N ALA A 150 0.14 -7.44 16.64
CA ALA A 150 0.41 -7.69 15.23
C ALA A 150 -0.31 -6.65 14.33
N ILE A 151 -1.53 -6.25 14.66
CA ILE A 151 -2.30 -5.20 13.97
C ILE A 151 -1.65 -3.82 14.16
N GLU A 152 -1.19 -3.48 15.36
CA GLU A 152 -0.46 -2.24 15.63
C GLU A 152 0.83 -2.18 14.82
N ARG A 153 1.59 -3.29 14.80
CA ARG A 153 2.80 -3.39 13.99
C ARG A 153 2.48 -3.27 12.50
N TRP A 154 1.40 -3.88 12.03
CA TRP A 154 0.92 -3.72 10.67
C TRP A 154 0.57 -2.26 10.36
N SER A 155 -0.13 -1.57 11.27
CA SER A 155 -0.46 -0.15 11.17
C SER A 155 0.78 0.74 11.07
N TRP A 156 1.79 0.48 11.90
CA TRP A 156 3.06 1.22 11.88
C TRP A 156 3.77 1.16 10.52
N HIS A 157 3.87 -0.02 9.94
CA HIS A 157 4.49 -0.17 8.61
C HIS A 157 3.65 0.49 7.51
N ASN A 158 2.32 0.45 7.61
CA ASN A 158 1.43 1.18 6.70
C ASN A 158 1.56 2.70 6.87
N TYR A 159 1.78 3.19 8.09
CA TYR A 159 2.01 4.60 8.39
C TYR A 159 3.31 5.08 7.75
N VAL A 160 4.41 4.34 7.94
CA VAL A 160 5.70 4.64 7.27
C VAL A 160 5.53 4.64 5.75
N ARG A 161 4.87 3.64 5.19
CA ARG A 161 4.58 3.59 3.75
C ARG A 161 3.75 4.79 3.30
N THR A 162 2.78 5.23 4.08
CA THR A 162 1.95 6.40 3.75
C THR A 162 2.80 7.63 3.51
N TRP A 163 3.81 7.89 4.36
CA TRP A 163 4.70 9.04 4.15
C TRP A 163 5.49 8.96 2.84
N VAL A 164 5.96 7.77 2.45
CA VAL A 164 6.61 7.58 1.15
C VAL A 164 5.65 7.91 0.00
N LEU A 165 4.39 7.50 0.09
CA LEU A 165 3.37 7.76 -0.94
C LEU A 165 2.95 9.23 -0.98
N VAL A 166 2.75 9.87 0.18
CA VAL A 166 2.43 11.30 0.28
C VAL A 166 3.55 12.13 -0.33
N LEU A 167 4.81 11.86 0.03
CA LEU A 167 5.95 12.56 -0.56
C LEU A 167 6.04 12.33 -2.07
N GLY A 168 5.85 11.09 -2.54
CA GLY A 168 5.79 10.80 -3.97
C GLY A 168 4.68 11.56 -4.70
N THR A 169 3.51 11.69 -4.07
CA THR A 169 2.36 12.46 -4.60
C THR A 169 2.69 13.95 -4.69
N VAL A 170 3.28 14.52 -3.63
CA VAL A 170 3.69 15.93 -3.59
C VAL A 170 4.76 16.22 -4.64
N VAL A 171 5.79 15.37 -4.75
CA VAL A 171 6.84 15.50 -5.76
C VAL A 171 6.24 15.45 -7.17
N GLY A 172 5.31 14.52 -7.43
CA GLY A 172 4.58 14.45 -8.70
C GLY A 172 3.78 15.72 -8.97
N ALA A 173 3.07 16.26 -7.98
CA ALA A 173 2.30 17.49 -8.11
C ALA A 173 3.19 18.70 -8.42
N VAL A 174 4.34 18.82 -7.75
CA VAL A 174 5.33 19.87 -8.00
C VAL A 174 5.88 19.75 -9.42
N ALA A 175 6.23 18.54 -9.88
CA ALA A 175 6.70 18.31 -11.24
C ALA A 175 5.66 18.76 -12.28
N VAL A 176 4.40 18.37 -12.08
CA VAL A 176 3.29 18.77 -12.96
C VAL A 176 3.10 20.28 -13.00
N ALA A 177 3.20 20.96 -11.86
CA ALA A 177 3.04 22.41 -11.77
C ALA A 177 4.19 23.18 -12.43
N LEU A 178 5.42 22.63 -12.40
CA LEU A 178 6.58 23.23 -13.06
C LEU A 178 6.58 22.97 -14.58
N ASP A 179 6.08 21.81 -15.00
CA ASP A 179 5.97 21.37 -16.41
C ASP A 179 4.80 22.03 -17.17
N GLY A 180 4.15 23.02 -16.56
CA GLY A 180 3.14 23.88 -17.20
C GLY A 180 3.59 25.34 -17.35
N LYS A 181 4.83 25.66 -16.97
CA LYS A 181 5.47 26.97 -17.11
C LYS A 181 6.50 26.91 -18.23
#